data_AF-A0A382FS55-F1
#
_entry.id   AF-A0A382FS55-F1
#
_cell.length_a   1.000
_cell.length_b   1.000
_cell.length_c   1.000
_cell.angle_alpha   90.00
_cell.angle_beta   90.00
_cell.angle_gamma   90.00
#
_symmetry.space_group_name_H-M   'P 1'
#
loop_
_entity.id
_entity.type
_entity.pdbx_description
1 polymer ?
#
loop_
_entity_poly.entity_id
_entity_poly.type
_entity_poly.pdbx_seq_one_letter_code
_entity_poly.pdbx_strand_id
1 'polypeptide(L)'
;VTTISFEDVKIRTSCKIIVLAAYLPGYMEFSHFLNSHLLDPAIGARRLYREMLEQAVHAEACGYRGVSIPEHHLVNILLIPSPLQFAVKVAAHTESVEIATSVCQLPLRDMRVFAGEVIQAQTLCDGRLILGVGKGAFGYETARMGVPFDDTKAKFEESLQVLEALLSQQSVSWKGEHYHFDPLTVMPRPEDPIPIALAIMAPLGIEAMAAKGYHIQTTPLGAHHGVLME
;
A
#
# COMPACT_ATOMS: atom_id res chain seq x y z
N VAL A 1 -1.15 -5.41 27.57
CA VAL A 1 -0.71 -6.52 26.70
C VAL A 1 -1.85 -7.51 26.64
N THR A 2 -2.64 -7.47 25.56
CA THR A 2 -3.73 -8.42 25.33
C THR A 2 -3.33 -9.21 24.10
N THR A 3 -2.94 -10.47 24.31
CA THR A 3 -2.71 -11.46 23.25
C THR A 3 -4.07 -11.82 22.66
N ILE A 4 -4.31 -11.45 21.40
CA ILE A 4 -5.39 -12.06 20.63
C ILE A 4 -4.89 -13.44 20.21
N SER A 5 -5.49 -14.50 20.73
CA SER A 5 -5.24 -15.87 20.27
C SER A 5 -5.75 -16.00 18.83
N PHE A 6 -4.88 -16.39 17.92
CA PHE A 6 -5.18 -16.63 16.50
C PHE A 6 -5.76 -18.04 16.25
N GLU A 7 -6.23 -18.74 17.28
CA GLU A 7 -6.68 -20.14 17.17
C GLU A 7 -7.94 -20.35 16.31
N ASP A 8 -8.72 -19.30 16.02
CA ASP A 8 -10.02 -19.44 15.34
C ASP A 8 -10.04 -19.03 13.85
N VAL A 9 -8.95 -18.50 13.29
CA VAL A 9 -8.93 -18.07 11.88
C VAL A 9 -8.25 -19.12 11.01
N LYS A 10 -9.03 -19.89 10.26
CA LYS A 10 -8.54 -20.75 9.17
C LYS A 10 -8.04 -19.89 8.00
N ILE A 11 -6.84 -19.35 8.12
CA ILE A 11 -6.15 -18.63 7.04
C ILE A 11 -5.65 -19.66 6.01
N ARG A 12 -6.02 -19.50 4.74
CA ARG A 12 -5.48 -20.32 3.64
C ARG A 12 -3.98 -20.04 3.48
N THR A 13 -3.20 -21.08 3.24
CA THR A 13 -1.72 -21.10 3.22
C THR A 13 -1.02 -20.13 2.25
N SER A 14 -1.75 -19.40 1.40
CA SER A 14 -1.20 -18.39 0.48
C SER A 14 -1.34 -16.94 0.97
N CYS A 15 -1.97 -16.69 2.11
CA CYS A 15 -2.26 -15.35 2.61
C CYS A 15 -1.10 -14.82 3.50
N LYS A 16 -0.25 -13.93 2.94
CA LYS A 16 0.74 -13.16 3.73
C LYS A 16 0.07 -11.97 4.42
N ILE A 17 0.01 -11.96 5.74
CA ILE A 17 -0.35 -10.75 6.51
C ILE A 17 0.93 -9.90 6.62
N ILE A 18 0.99 -8.74 5.96
CA ILE A 18 2.08 -7.75 6.09
C ILE A 18 1.80 -6.89 7.33
N VAL A 19 1.94 -7.52 8.49
CA VAL A 19 2.00 -6.86 9.79
C VAL A 19 3.25 -7.37 10.44
N LEU A 20 4.40 -6.83 10.06
CA LEU A 20 5.70 -7.22 10.66
C LEU A 20 6.03 -8.73 10.65
N ALA A 21 5.26 -9.59 9.97
CA ALA A 21 5.39 -11.05 10.06
C ALA A 21 4.62 -11.75 8.94
N ALA A 22 5.30 -12.16 7.87
CA ALA A 22 4.77 -13.22 7.00
C ALA A 22 4.68 -14.52 7.83
N TYR A 23 3.48 -15.04 8.07
CA TYR A 23 3.28 -16.28 8.84
C TYR A 23 3.38 -17.50 7.93
N LEU A 24 4.59 -18.01 7.75
CA LEU A 24 4.81 -19.42 7.48
C LEU A 24 5.18 -20.08 8.82
N PRO A 25 4.60 -21.25 9.18
CA PRO A 25 4.81 -21.83 10.48
C PRO A 25 6.32 -22.02 10.74
N GLY A 26 6.88 -21.21 11.65
CA GLY A 26 8.26 -21.32 12.12
C GLY A 26 9.23 -20.20 11.73
N TYR A 27 8.87 -19.19 10.93
CA TYR A 27 9.76 -18.04 10.72
C TYR A 27 9.01 -16.71 10.51
N MET A 28 9.63 -15.62 10.96
CA MET A 28 9.14 -14.26 10.85
C MET A 28 10.07 -13.46 9.95
N GLU A 29 9.51 -12.85 8.91
CA GLU A 29 10.22 -11.95 8.01
C GLU A 29 9.96 -10.49 8.41
N PHE A 30 11.01 -9.67 8.37
CA PHE A 30 10.93 -8.26 8.76
C PHE A 30 10.94 -7.35 7.54
N SER A 31 10.10 -6.31 7.57
CA SER A 31 10.16 -5.19 6.63
C SER A 31 10.45 -3.88 7.35
N HIS A 32 11.26 -3.01 6.74
CA HIS A 32 11.57 -1.68 7.25
C HIS A 32 10.63 -0.63 6.65
N PHE A 33 9.92 0.13 7.49
CA PHE A 33 9.08 1.24 7.04
C PHE A 33 9.94 2.49 6.86
N LEU A 34 10.00 3.00 5.64
CA LEU A 34 10.88 4.13 5.31
C LEU A 34 10.37 5.41 5.96
N ASN A 35 11.24 6.02 6.76
CA ASN A 35 10.91 7.24 7.47
C ASN A 35 10.91 8.44 6.50
N SER A 36 9.74 8.99 6.24
CA SER A 36 9.52 10.20 5.42
C SER A 36 9.28 11.47 6.24
N HIS A 37 9.60 11.45 7.54
CA HIS A 37 9.38 12.57 8.44
C HIS A 37 10.38 13.70 8.18
N LEU A 38 9.86 14.92 7.96
CA LEU A 38 10.66 16.13 7.90
C LEU A 38 10.19 17.13 8.96
N LEU A 39 10.82 17.12 10.12
CA LEU A 39 10.47 18.02 11.23
C LEU A 39 11.07 19.42 11.09
N ASP A 40 12.26 19.51 10.48
CA ASP A 40 12.94 20.76 10.19
C ASP A 40 12.94 21.03 8.68
N PRO A 41 12.13 22.00 8.19
CA PRO A 41 12.09 22.34 6.78
C PRO A 41 13.44 22.79 6.19
N ALA A 42 14.37 23.27 7.02
CA ALA A 42 15.70 23.68 6.56
C ALA A 42 16.55 22.51 6.04
N ILE A 43 16.23 21.27 6.44
CA ILE A 43 16.84 20.04 5.90
C ILE A 43 16.56 19.91 4.39
N GLY A 44 15.33 20.27 3.97
CA GLY A 44 14.88 20.27 2.59
C GLY A 44 14.66 18.87 1.96
N ALA A 45 13.89 18.84 0.88
CA ALA A 45 13.47 17.60 0.21
C ALA A 45 14.63 16.76 -0.34
N ARG A 46 15.73 17.38 -0.79
CA ARG A 46 16.89 16.66 -1.33
C ARG A 46 17.52 15.74 -0.30
N ARG A 47 17.68 16.23 0.94
CA ARG A 47 18.28 15.44 2.01
C ARG A 47 17.31 14.37 2.49
N LEU A 48 16.03 14.71 2.66
CA LEU A 48 14.98 13.75 3.00
C LEU A 48 14.98 12.53 2.08
N TYR A 49 14.85 12.72 0.77
CA TYR A 49 14.74 11.60 -0.17
C TYR A 49 16.04 10.81 -0.31
N ARG A 50 17.20 11.45 -0.11
CA ARG A 50 18.49 10.74 -0.05
C ARG A 50 18.55 9.84 1.18
N GLU A 51 18.21 10.35 2.36
CA GLU A 51 18.22 9.57 3.60
C GLU A 51 17.17 8.46 3.60
N MET A 52 16.00 8.67 2.98
CA MET A 52 15.02 7.61 2.74
C MET A 52 15.58 6.48 1.85
N LEU A 53 16.36 6.82 0.83
CA LEU A 53 17.00 5.82 -0.03
C LEU A 53 18.11 5.08 0.71
N GLU A 54 18.93 5.80 1.47
CA GLU A 54 19.97 5.21 2.33
C GLU A 54 19.38 4.22 3.34
N GLN A 55 18.21 4.53 3.92
CA GLN A 55 17.47 3.58 4.76
C GLN A 55 17.10 2.30 4.02
N ALA A 56 16.65 2.39 2.76
CA ALA A 56 16.25 1.22 1.99
C ALA A 56 17.45 0.32 1.64
N VAL A 57 18.55 0.91 1.18
CA VAL A 57 19.81 0.20 0.90
C VAL A 57 20.37 -0.44 2.17
N HIS A 58 20.32 0.29 3.29
CA HIS A 58 20.78 -0.25 4.57
C HIS A 58 19.89 -1.39 5.10
N ALA A 59 18.57 -1.29 4.91
CA ALA A 59 17.65 -2.38 5.26
C ALA A 59 17.96 -3.65 4.46
N GLU A 60 18.25 -3.54 3.17
CA GLU A 60 18.71 -4.67 2.36
C GLU A 60 20.01 -5.29 2.92
N ALA A 61 21.01 -4.45 3.19
CA ALA A 61 22.29 -4.91 3.74
C ALA A 61 22.15 -5.61 5.11
N CYS A 62 21.14 -5.24 5.88
CA CYS A 62 20.79 -5.85 7.17
C CYS A 62 19.93 -7.13 7.04
N GLY A 63 19.56 -7.55 5.83
CA GLY A 63 18.79 -8.76 5.59
C GLY A 63 17.28 -8.63 5.80
N TYR A 64 16.73 -7.41 5.74
CA TYR A 64 15.28 -7.24 5.72
C TYR A 64 14.68 -7.86 4.45
N ARG A 65 13.49 -8.46 4.58
CA ARG A 65 12.76 -9.03 3.43
C ARG A 65 12.31 -7.94 2.45
N GLY A 66 11.94 -6.79 2.99
CA GLY A 66 11.40 -5.71 2.17
C GLY A 66 11.38 -4.37 2.87
N VAL A 67 11.01 -3.35 2.13
CA VAL A 67 10.81 -1.99 2.62
C VAL A 67 9.42 -1.50 2.29
N SER A 68 8.88 -0.58 3.09
CA SER A 68 7.56 0.01 2.84
C SER A 68 7.59 1.53 2.74
N ILE A 69 6.82 2.07 1.80
CA ILE A 69 6.83 3.49 1.42
C ILE A 69 5.44 4.09 1.67
N PRO A 70 5.30 5.08 2.58
CA PRO A 70 4.01 5.71 2.82
C PRO A 70 3.56 6.62 1.67
N GLU A 71 2.31 7.09 1.75
CA GLU A 71 1.79 8.16 0.91
C GLU A 71 1.08 9.20 1.77
N HIS A 72 1.47 10.46 1.58
CA HIS A 72 0.86 11.59 2.27
C HIS A 72 0.84 12.83 1.37
N HIS A 73 -0.24 13.61 1.50
CA HIS A 73 -0.47 14.83 0.73
C HIS A 73 -0.82 16.00 1.63
N LEU A 74 -0.40 17.21 1.27
CA LEU A 74 -0.82 18.46 1.94
C LEU A 74 -0.50 18.56 3.45
N VAL A 75 0.24 17.59 4.00
CA VAL A 75 0.77 17.62 5.37
C VAL A 75 2.25 18.01 5.34
N ASN A 76 2.70 18.69 6.39
CA ASN A 76 4.04 19.28 6.46
C ASN A 76 5.07 18.42 7.20
N ILE A 77 4.70 17.19 7.58
CA ILE A 77 5.55 16.30 8.37
C ILE A 77 5.87 15.00 7.65
N LEU A 78 4.94 14.40 6.88
CA LEU A 78 5.15 13.16 6.13
C LEU A 78 5.21 13.46 4.64
N LEU A 79 6.41 13.57 4.06
CA LEU A 79 6.58 14.24 2.75
C LEU A 79 6.86 13.25 1.62
N ILE A 80 5.87 12.42 1.28
CA ILE A 80 5.98 11.43 0.19
C ILE A 80 4.68 11.34 -0.62
N PRO A 81 4.49 12.18 -1.65
CA PRO A 81 3.23 12.23 -2.39
C PRO A 81 3.12 11.14 -3.47
N SER A 82 4.23 10.51 -3.87
CA SER A 82 4.27 9.53 -4.97
C SER A 82 5.08 8.29 -4.57
N PRO A 83 4.45 7.31 -3.90
CA PRO A 83 5.15 6.11 -3.43
C PRO A 83 5.66 5.24 -4.58
N LEU A 84 4.93 5.14 -5.71
CA LEU A 84 5.39 4.38 -6.89
C LEU A 84 6.66 4.97 -7.52
N GLN A 85 6.75 6.29 -7.60
CA GLN A 85 7.95 6.95 -8.12
C GLN A 85 9.16 6.66 -7.22
N PHE A 86 8.97 6.69 -5.90
CA PHE A 86 10.05 6.38 -4.96
C PHE A 86 10.39 4.89 -4.95
N ALA A 87 9.40 4.01 -5.14
CA ALA A 87 9.62 2.56 -5.29
C ALA A 87 10.58 2.26 -6.45
N VAL A 88 10.38 2.88 -7.60
CA VAL A 88 11.31 2.75 -8.75
C VAL A 88 12.71 3.25 -8.40
N LYS A 89 12.84 4.35 -7.64
CA LYS A 89 14.15 4.84 -7.19
C LYS A 89 14.83 3.83 -6.26
N VAL A 90 14.09 3.23 -5.33
CA VAL A 90 14.61 2.18 -4.44
C VAL A 90 15.04 0.96 -5.25
N ALA A 91 14.20 0.49 -6.16
CA ALA A 91 14.49 -0.67 -7.00
C ALA A 91 15.79 -0.50 -7.79
N ALA A 92 16.04 0.69 -8.33
CA ALA A 92 17.26 0.98 -9.07
C ALA A 92 18.55 0.97 -8.22
N HIS A 93 18.46 0.89 -6.89
CA HIS A 93 19.62 0.92 -5.96
C HIS A 93 19.64 -0.28 -5.02
N THR A 94 18.74 -1.24 -5.20
CA THR A 94 18.65 -2.48 -4.41
C THR A 94 18.43 -3.66 -5.33
N GLU A 95 18.88 -4.84 -4.91
CA GLU A 95 18.89 -6.02 -5.79
C GLU A 95 17.79 -7.04 -5.47
N SER A 96 17.32 -7.08 -4.21
CA SER A 96 16.58 -8.23 -3.68
C SER A 96 15.40 -7.86 -2.79
N VAL A 97 15.42 -6.71 -2.11
CA VAL A 97 14.30 -6.33 -1.22
C VAL A 97 12.99 -6.18 -1.98
N GLU A 98 11.91 -6.72 -1.41
CA GLU A 98 10.55 -6.42 -1.82
C GLU A 98 10.22 -4.96 -1.48
N ILE A 99 9.46 -4.29 -2.34
CA ILE A 99 9.14 -2.88 -2.18
C ILE A 99 7.63 -2.75 -2.07
N ALA A 100 7.12 -2.46 -0.88
CA ALA A 100 5.70 -2.30 -0.64
C ALA A 100 5.29 -0.83 -0.60
N THR A 101 4.19 -0.47 -1.26
CA THR A 101 3.51 0.79 -0.92
C THR A 101 2.71 0.60 0.38
N SER A 102 2.64 1.62 1.24
CA SER A 102 1.96 1.56 2.55
C SER A 102 1.28 2.89 2.90
N VAL A 103 0.35 3.40 2.11
CA VAL A 103 -0.34 2.75 0.99
C VAL A 103 -0.59 3.72 -0.15
N CYS A 104 -0.81 3.20 -1.35
CA CYS A 104 -1.46 3.94 -2.42
C CYS A 104 -2.93 4.22 -2.05
N GLN A 105 -3.30 5.50 -1.92
CA GLN A 105 -4.66 5.94 -1.60
C GLN A 105 -5.59 5.90 -2.83
N LEU A 106 -6.30 4.78 -3.04
CA LEU A 106 -7.12 4.60 -4.25
C LEU A 106 -8.21 5.67 -4.44
N PRO A 107 -8.93 6.15 -3.39
CA PRO A 107 -9.99 7.14 -3.57
C PRO A 107 -9.53 8.45 -4.24
N LEU A 108 -8.23 8.75 -4.23
CA LEU A 108 -7.66 9.98 -4.80
C LEU A 108 -7.29 9.86 -6.28
N ARG A 109 -7.52 8.69 -6.91
CA ARG A 109 -6.96 8.35 -8.22
C ARG A 109 -8.04 7.93 -9.22
N ASP A 110 -7.74 8.12 -10.49
CA ASP A 110 -8.44 7.46 -11.58
C ASP A 110 -7.80 6.09 -11.84
N MET A 111 -8.55 5.01 -11.62
CA MET A 111 -8.02 3.64 -11.77
C MET A 111 -7.56 3.33 -13.19
N ARG A 112 -8.10 4.02 -14.22
CA ARG A 112 -7.69 3.84 -15.62
C ARG A 112 -6.26 4.30 -15.85
N VAL A 113 -5.89 5.42 -15.21
CA VAL A 113 -4.52 5.96 -15.24
C VAL A 113 -3.63 5.15 -14.31
N PHE A 114 -4.08 4.97 -13.07
CA PHE A 114 -3.30 4.32 -12.01
C PHE A 114 -2.92 2.87 -12.35
N ALA A 115 -3.79 2.11 -13.02
CA ALA A 115 -3.46 0.77 -13.49
C ALA A 115 -2.22 0.77 -14.40
N GLY A 116 -2.09 1.74 -15.31
CA GLY A 116 -0.92 1.87 -16.18
C GLY A 116 0.34 2.25 -15.40
N GLU A 117 0.22 3.18 -14.43
CA GLU A 117 1.31 3.57 -13.53
C GLU A 117 1.82 2.38 -12.69
N VAL A 118 0.89 1.56 -12.17
CA VAL A 118 1.21 0.36 -11.41
C VAL A 118 1.94 -0.67 -12.28
N ILE A 119 1.48 -0.91 -13.51
CA ILE A 119 2.15 -1.85 -14.44
C ILE A 119 3.56 -1.36 -14.74
N GLN A 120 3.72 -0.08 -15.07
CA GLN A 120 5.03 0.52 -15.31
C GLN A 120 5.94 0.38 -14.08
N ALA A 121 5.44 0.70 -12.89
CA ALA A 121 6.22 0.60 -11.65
C ALA A 121 6.59 -0.85 -11.35
N GLN A 122 5.68 -1.81 -11.52
CA GLN A 122 5.97 -3.24 -11.33
C GLN A 122 7.12 -3.70 -12.22
N THR A 123 7.08 -3.35 -13.51
CA THR A 123 8.12 -3.68 -14.47
C THR A 123 9.45 -3.02 -14.11
N LEU A 124 9.43 -1.73 -13.77
CA LEU A 124 10.64 -0.99 -13.38
C LEU A 124 11.20 -1.38 -12.00
N CYS A 125 10.41 -2.11 -11.20
CA CYS A 125 10.85 -2.70 -9.94
C CYS A 125 11.31 -4.17 -10.12
N ASP A 126 11.48 -4.65 -11.35
CA ASP A 126 11.86 -6.04 -11.65
C ASP A 126 10.92 -7.06 -10.99
N GLY A 127 9.62 -6.76 -10.93
CA GLY A 127 8.61 -7.60 -10.30
C GLY A 127 8.61 -7.60 -8.77
N ARG A 128 9.45 -6.79 -8.11
CA ARG A 128 9.58 -6.76 -6.63
C ARG A 128 8.57 -5.87 -5.92
N LEU A 129 7.70 -5.18 -6.65
CA LEU A 129 6.69 -4.30 -6.06
C LEU A 129 5.52 -5.13 -5.48
N ILE A 130 5.14 -4.78 -4.26
CA ILE A 130 3.90 -5.19 -3.60
C ILE A 130 3.02 -3.94 -3.51
N LEU A 131 1.90 -3.94 -4.22
CA LEU A 131 1.00 -2.80 -4.26
C LEU A 131 0.12 -2.80 -3.00
N GLY A 132 0.59 -2.19 -1.93
CA GLY A 132 -0.25 -1.89 -0.78
C GLY A 132 -1.17 -0.71 -1.05
N VAL A 133 -2.48 -0.92 -0.87
CA VAL A 133 -3.55 0.02 -1.17
C VAL A 133 -4.43 0.26 0.03
N GLY A 134 -5.02 1.46 0.13
CA GLY A 134 -5.98 1.74 1.18
C GLY A 134 -6.86 2.94 0.86
N LYS A 135 -7.83 3.17 1.75
CA LYS A 135 -8.80 4.27 1.61
C LYS A 135 -8.27 5.64 2.08
N GLY A 136 -7.09 5.67 2.70
CA GLY A 136 -6.55 6.85 3.40
C GLY A 136 -6.97 6.92 4.88
N ALA A 137 -6.06 7.42 5.71
CA ALA A 137 -6.24 7.56 7.16
C ALA A 137 -6.44 9.02 7.62
N PHE A 138 -6.00 10.00 6.82
CA PHE A 138 -6.00 11.41 7.18
C PHE A 138 -7.13 12.12 6.43
N GLY A 139 -8.28 12.29 7.09
CA GLY A 139 -9.45 12.93 6.49
C GLY A 139 -9.20 14.36 5.99
N TYR A 140 -8.22 15.07 6.58
CA TYR A 140 -7.77 16.36 6.08
C TYR A 140 -7.27 16.28 4.62
N GLU A 141 -6.44 15.29 4.30
CA GLU A 141 -5.85 15.14 2.96
C GLU A 141 -6.94 14.87 1.94
N THR A 142 -7.77 13.85 2.20
CA THR A 142 -8.79 13.39 1.26
C THR A 142 -9.85 14.47 1.02
N ALA A 143 -10.31 15.14 2.08
CA ALA A 143 -11.31 16.19 1.97
C ALA A 143 -10.80 17.38 1.14
N ARG A 144 -9.52 17.75 1.28
CA ARG A 144 -8.91 18.83 0.49
C ARG A 144 -8.66 18.47 -0.97
N MET A 145 -8.64 17.19 -1.30
CA MET A 145 -8.59 16.67 -2.66
C MET A 145 -9.97 16.32 -3.23
N GLY A 146 -11.05 16.77 -2.57
CA GLY A 146 -12.41 16.62 -3.07
C GLY A 146 -13.04 15.25 -2.82
N VAL A 147 -12.49 14.47 -1.88
CA VAL A 147 -13.05 13.18 -1.45
C VAL A 147 -13.32 13.23 0.05
N PRO A 148 -14.55 13.57 0.47
CA PRO A 148 -14.95 13.54 1.88
C PRO A 148 -14.57 12.20 2.53
N PHE A 149 -14.13 12.25 3.80
CA PHE A 149 -13.60 11.07 4.46
C PHE A 149 -14.63 9.94 4.56
N ASP A 150 -15.91 10.27 4.76
CA ASP A 150 -17.01 9.30 4.86
C ASP A 150 -17.22 8.54 3.55
N ASP A 151 -16.93 9.18 2.41
CA ASP A 151 -17.07 8.57 1.08
C ASP A 151 -15.88 7.67 0.72
N THR A 152 -14.75 7.79 1.43
CA THR A 152 -13.50 7.08 1.09
C THR A 152 -13.65 5.58 1.09
N LYS A 153 -14.50 5.01 1.95
CA LYS A 153 -14.67 3.56 2.05
C LYS A 153 -15.38 3.00 0.82
N ALA A 154 -16.55 3.52 0.47
CA ALA A 154 -17.31 3.08 -0.69
C ALA A 154 -16.50 3.28 -1.98
N LYS A 155 -15.85 4.44 -2.11
CA LYS A 155 -14.97 4.73 -3.23
C LYS A 155 -13.79 3.77 -3.31
N PHE A 156 -13.16 3.44 -2.19
CA PHE A 156 -12.06 2.46 -2.15
C PHE A 156 -12.52 1.07 -2.60
N GLU A 157 -13.66 0.58 -2.10
CA GLU A 157 -14.18 -0.74 -2.43
C GLU A 157 -14.50 -0.89 -3.91
N GLU A 158 -15.08 0.13 -4.55
CA GLU A 158 -15.29 0.13 -6.01
C GLU A 158 -13.96 0.29 -6.76
N SER A 159 -13.08 1.19 -6.32
CA SER A 159 -11.77 1.42 -6.96
C SER A 159 -10.91 0.15 -6.98
N LEU A 160 -10.91 -0.62 -5.89
CA LEU A 160 -10.18 -1.89 -5.80
C LEU A 160 -10.67 -2.87 -6.88
N GLN A 161 -11.99 -3.05 -7.00
CA GLN A 161 -12.57 -3.96 -8.00
C GLN A 161 -12.26 -3.50 -9.43
N VAL A 162 -12.35 -2.20 -9.70
CA VAL A 162 -12.00 -1.63 -11.01
C VAL A 162 -10.52 -1.86 -11.30
N LEU A 163 -9.63 -1.58 -10.35
CA LEU A 163 -8.19 -1.76 -10.51
C LEU A 163 -7.84 -3.22 -10.81
N GLU A 164 -8.36 -4.16 -10.02
CA GLU A 164 -8.13 -5.59 -10.23
C GLU A 164 -8.63 -6.05 -11.60
N ALA A 165 -9.81 -5.59 -12.04
CA ALA A 165 -10.33 -5.89 -13.37
C ALA A 165 -9.39 -5.33 -14.45
N LEU A 166 -8.99 -4.06 -14.35
CA LEU A 166 -8.09 -3.41 -15.31
C LEU A 166 -6.72 -4.10 -15.41
N LEU A 167 -6.18 -4.58 -14.29
CA LEU A 167 -4.89 -5.28 -14.24
C LEU A 167 -4.98 -6.73 -14.76
N SER A 168 -6.12 -7.41 -14.59
CA SER A 168 -6.24 -8.85 -14.91
C SER A 168 -6.95 -9.15 -16.24
N GLN A 169 -7.79 -8.24 -16.74
CA GLN A 169 -8.67 -8.50 -17.90
C GLN A 169 -8.45 -7.49 -19.04
N GLN A 170 -8.87 -7.88 -20.24
CA GLN A 170 -8.94 -7.01 -21.42
C GLN A 170 -10.39 -6.57 -21.68
N SER A 171 -10.58 -5.44 -22.35
CA SER A 171 -11.90 -4.91 -22.72
C SER A 171 -12.83 -4.74 -21.51
N VAL A 172 -12.28 -4.23 -20.41
CA VAL A 172 -13.01 -3.95 -19.18
C VAL A 172 -13.91 -2.74 -19.41
N SER A 173 -15.19 -2.86 -19.09
CA SER A 173 -16.12 -1.75 -18.95
C SER A 173 -16.62 -1.68 -17.51
N TRP A 174 -17.03 -0.50 -17.06
CA TRP A 174 -17.57 -0.35 -15.71
C TRP A 174 -18.82 0.52 -15.69
N LYS A 175 -19.78 0.13 -14.85
CA LYS A 175 -21.03 0.85 -14.60
C LYS A 175 -21.32 0.80 -13.10
N GLY A 176 -20.62 1.63 -12.35
CA GLY A 176 -20.79 1.78 -10.91
C GLY A 176 -21.06 3.23 -10.51
N GLU A 177 -20.99 3.50 -9.22
CA GLU A 177 -21.30 4.81 -8.65
C GLU A 177 -20.16 5.80 -8.92
N HIS A 178 -18.92 5.33 -8.78
CA HIS A 178 -17.72 6.16 -8.91
C HIS A 178 -17.06 6.04 -10.28
N TYR A 179 -17.28 4.94 -11.00
CA TYR A 179 -16.71 4.72 -12.33
C TYR A 179 -17.78 4.37 -13.37
N HIS A 180 -17.73 5.07 -14.50
CA HIS A 180 -18.57 4.75 -15.65
C HIS A 180 -17.75 4.93 -16.94
N PHE A 181 -17.49 3.84 -17.65
CA PHE A 181 -16.75 3.87 -18.91
C PHE A 181 -17.05 2.67 -19.80
N ASP A 182 -17.00 2.92 -21.12
CA ASP A 182 -17.09 1.91 -22.17
C ASP A 182 -15.86 0.99 -22.20
N PRO A 183 -15.95 -0.20 -22.83
CA PRO A 183 -14.87 -1.19 -22.81
C PRO A 183 -13.50 -0.64 -23.22
N LEU A 184 -12.49 -0.83 -22.37
CA LEU A 184 -11.11 -0.42 -22.61
C LEU A 184 -10.09 -1.46 -22.10
N THR A 185 -8.86 -1.35 -22.59
CA THR A 185 -7.72 -2.18 -22.14
C THR A 185 -6.57 -1.26 -21.76
N VAL A 186 -6.11 -1.35 -20.50
CA VAL A 186 -4.89 -0.66 -20.05
C VAL A 186 -3.68 -1.37 -20.63
N MET A 187 -2.74 -0.59 -21.18
CA MET A 187 -1.51 -1.06 -21.82
C MET A 187 -0.26 -0.35 -21.23
N PRO A 188 0.92 -1.01 -21.18
CA PRO A 188 1.15 -2.42 -21.51
C PRO A 188 0.36 -3.35 -20.57
N ARG A 189 0.24 -4.64 -20.91
CA ARG A 189 -0.33 -5.63 -19.99
C ARG A 189 0.73 -6.05 -18.98
N PRO A 190 0.36 -6.33 -17.72
CA PRO A 190 1.30 -6.94 -16.79
C PRO A 190 1.69 -8.34 -17.30
N GLU A 191 2.98 -8.66 -17.19
CA GLU A 191 3.50 -9.99 -17.55
C GLU A 191 3.12 -11.04 -16.51
N ASP A 192 3.14 -10.64 -15.23
CA ASP A 192 2.77 -11.44 -14.07
C ASP A 192 1.67 -10.77 -13.23
N PRO A 193 0.90 -11.53 -12.44
CA PRO A 193 -0.04 -10.95 -11.47
C PRO A 193 0.66 -10.01 -10.49
N ILE A 194 0.11 -8.80 -10.33
CA ILE A 194 0.66 -7.79 -9.41
C ILE A 194 0.18 -8.09 -8.00
N PRO A 195 1.07 -8.35 -7.01
CA PRO A 195 0.65 -8.60 -5.64
C PRO A 195 -0.01 -7.37 -5.02
N ILE A 196 -1.23 -7.51 -4.50
CA ILE A 196 -1.97 -6.43 -3.82
C ILE A 196 -2.09 -6.75 -2.33
N ALA A 197 -1.80 -5.75 -1.48
CA ALA A 197 -2.05 -5.81 -0.05
C ALA A 197 -3.02 -4.71 0.38
N LEU A 198 -3.95 -5.01 1.29
CA LEU A 198 -4.98 -4.08 1.75
C LEU A 198 -4.63 -3.51 3.12
N ALA A 199 -4.57 -2.19 3.24
CA ALA A 199 -4.49 -1.54 4.54
C ALA A 199 -5.85 -1.56 5.25
N ILE A 200 -5.94 -2.33 6.34
CA ILE A 200 -7.17 -2.49 7.12
C ILE A 200 -6.83 -2.44 8.60
N MET A 201 -7.45 -1.54 9.36
CA MET A 201 -7.24 -1.41 10.81
C MET A 201 -8.32 -2.10 11.64
N ALA A 202 -9.52 -2.28 11.09
CA ALA A 202 -10.64 -2.88 11.82
C ALA A 202 -10.46 -4.41 11.89
N PRO A 203 -10.42 -5.04 13.08
CA PRO A 203 -10.18 -6.48 13.23
C PRO A 203 -11.12 -7.35 12.39
N LEU A 204 -12.43 -7.07 12.41
CA LEU A 204 -13.41 -7.79 11.59
C LEU A 204 -13.15 -7.63 10.09
N GLY A 205 -12.64 -6.47 9.66
CA GLY A 205 -12.25 -6.25 8.26
C GLY A 205 -11.00 -7.04 7.87
N ILE A 206 -10.02 -7.12 8.78
CA ILE A 206 -8.79 -7.91 8.61
C ILE A 206 -9.17 -9.38 8.41
N GLU A 207 -9.97 -9.94 9.32
CA GLU A 207 -10.43 -11.33 9.23
C GLU A 207 -11.20 -11.60 7.93
N ALA A 208 -12.16 -10.73 7.60
CA ALA A 208 -12.99 -10.89 6.42
C ALA A 208 -12.19 -10.86 5.12
N MET A 209 -11.21 -9.96 4.98
CA MET A 209 -10.41 -9.87 3.75
C MET A 209 -9.31 -10.92 3.70
N ALA A 210 -8.70 -11.28 4.84
CA ALA A 210 -7.75 -12.37 4.92
C ALA A 210 -8.40 -13.71 4.53
N ALA A 211 -9.65 -13.96 4.95
CA ALA A 211 -10.42 -15.14 4.56
C ALA A 211 -10.72 -15.20 3.04
N LYS A 212 -10.76 -14.05 2.37
CA LYS A 212 -10.86 -13.94 0.90
C LYS A 212 -9.52 -14.10 0.18
N GLY A 213 -8.41 -14.23 0.91
CA GLY A 213 -7.07 -14.45 0.37
C GLY A 213 -6.25 -13.18 0.13
N TYR A 214 -6.73 -12.01 0.57
CA TYR A 214 -5.97 -10.77 0.46
C TYR A 214 -4.82 -10.70 1.46
N HIS A 215 -3.67 -10.22 1.00
CA HIS A 215 -2.62 -9.76 1.89
C HIS A 215 -3.09 -8.54 2.67
N ILE A 216 -2.78 -8.49 3.98
CA ILE A 216 -3.25 -7.41 4.86
C ILE A 216 -2.08 -6.58 5.36
N GLN A 217 -2.16 -5.26 5.23
CA GLN A 217 -1.31 -4.32 5.96
C GLN A 217 -2.11 -3.73 7.13
N THR A 218 -1.55 -3.74 8.33
CA THR A 218 -2.12 -2.97 9.45
C THR A 218 -1.04 -2.37 10.32
N THR A 219 -1.40 -1.27 10.96
CA THR A 219 -0.67 -0.73 12.11
C THR A 219 -0.77 -1.70 13.30
N PRO A 220 0.16 -1.63 14.27
CA PRO A 220 0.06 -2.41 15.50
C PRO A 220 -1.32 -2.24 16.14
N LEU A 221 -2.05 -3.35 16.30
CA LEU A 221 -3.37 -3.38 16.96
C LEU A 221 -3.14 -3.28 18.48
N GLY A 222 -2.80 -2.08 18.94
CA GLY A 222 -2.48 -1.79 20.33
C GLY A 222 -3.18 -0.52 20.82
N ALA A 223 -4.15 -0.72 21.72
CA ALA A 223 -5.00 0.27 22.40
C ALA A 223 -6.15 0.88 21.56
N HIS A 224 -7.31 1.03 22.22
CA HIS A 224 -8.51 1.64 21.66
C HIS A 224 -8.22 3.04 21.11
N HIS A 225 -8.96 3.46 20.09
CA HIS A 225 -8.87 4.79 19.45
C HIS A 225 -8.86 5.96 20.46
N GLY A 226 -9.42 5.77 21.66
CA GLY A 226 -9.40 6.76 22.74
C GLY A 226 -8.02 7.04 23.36
N VAL A 227 -7.04 6.14 23.24
CA VAL A 227 -5.70 6.32 23.85
C VAL A 227 -4.77 7.16 22.97
N LEU A 228 -5.10 7.36 21.69
CA LEU A 228 -4.31 8.18 20.76
C LEU A 228 -4.69 9.68 20.78
N MET A 229 -5.77 10.04 21.48
CA MET A 229 -6.35 11.38 21.52
C MET A 229 -6.29 12.03 22.92
N GLU A 230 -5.66 11.37 23.89
CA GLU A 230 -5.26 11.93 25.20
C GLU A 230 -3.76 12.26 25.19
#